data_AF-A0A970VV49-F1
#
_entry.id   AF-A0A970VV49-F1
#
_cell.length_a   1.000
_cell.length_b   1.000
_cell.length_c   1.000
_cell.angle_alpha   90.00
_cell.angle_beta   90.00
_cell.angle_gamma   90.00
#
_symmetry.space_group_name_H-M   'P 1'
#
loop_
_entity.id
_entity.type
_entity.pdbx_description
1 polymer ?
#
loop_
_entity_poly.entity_id
_entity_poly.type
_entity_poly.pdbx_seq_one_letter_code
_entity_poly.pdbx_strand_id
1 'polypeptide(L)'
;MQPNTELSPKPQPLSLIKKFSGLIDTCSGAFGFVGGMLLFATGFIITIQVILRYVFKARNIWTDETATIFVLIAVFTTLALGLREGSHVRMQTVFDRLPKLTQMVLEIISYLFIFIFSAIYTFVAFQMMMDSLILGETSPMLHLPMWPAKALILIGFIILTFQTLQLFIKKLNVFPKNLAAPNAAKKFTFVTVLIYIILLIAAIYVIFKVNMGAGLVFFLLVLLVASVPIGFTIAIISMLGAIGLMGTDLGLIYVPQAFYLQWYNYNLLSLPMFVFLGFVLHKSGMAEDIFAFARAWVGGLPGGLAVATIVVCGIFAAVSGSSIANAVTIGLIAYPALVRYKYRENMA
;
A
#
# COMPACT_ATOMS: atom_id res chain seq x y z
N MET A 1 11.41 -18.94 63.32
CA MET A 1 12.34 -18.14 62.49
C MET A 1 11.67 -17.83 61.15
N GLN A 2 10.98 -16.70 61.05
CA GLN A 2 11.02 -15.88 59.82
C GLN A 2 12.27 -14.96 59.96
N PRO A 3 12.83 -14.29 58.92
CA PRO A 3 12.21 -13.88 57.64
C PRO A 3 13.14 -13.97 56.39
N ASN A 4 12.60 -13.70 55.19
CA ASN A 4 13.15 -12.77 54.18
C ASN A 4 12.31 -12.80 52.88
N THR A 5 11.40 -11.83 52.84
CA THR A 5 11.03 -10.91 51.75
C THR A 5 11.87 -10.89 50.46
N GLU A 6 11.15 -10.58 49.36
CA GLU A 6 11.52 -10.04 48.01
C GLU A 6 11.15 -11.00 46.86
N LEU A 7 10.33 -10.69 45.85
CA LEU A 7 9.84 -9.42 45.31
C LEU A 7 8.42 -9.62 44.71
N SER A 8 7.52 -8.69 45.04
CA SER A 8 6.32 -8.36 44.28
C SER A 8 6.59 -8.35 42.76
N PRO A 9 5.66 -8.81 41.90
CA PRO A 9 5.82 -8.66 40.46
C PRO A 9 5.87 -7.16 40.14
N LYS A 10 7.08 -6.64 39.84
CA LYS A 10 7.26 -5.28 39.34
C LYS A 10 6.26 -5.07 38.18
N PRO A 11 5.43 -4.00 38.22
CA PRO A 11 4.52 -3.72 37.13
C PRO A 11 5.34 -3.49 35.86
N GLN A 12 5.10 -4.34 34.87
CA GLN A 12 5.81 -4.35 33.60
C GLN A 12 5.68 -2.99 32.90
N PRO A 13 6.76 -2.41 32.32
CA PRO A 13 6.68 -1.23 31.46
C PRO A 13 5.90 -1.47 30.13
N LEU A 14 5.32 -2.67 29.94
CA LEU A 14 4.58 -3.08 28.75
C LEU A 14 3.14 -2.53 28.65
N SER A 15 2.58 -1.89 29.68
CA SER A 15 1.21 -1.37 29.62
C SER A 15 1.08 -0.15 28.71
N LEU A 16 2.06 0.77 28.76
CA LEU A 16 2.06 1.99 27.94
C LEU A 16 2.29 1.69 26.46
N ILE A 17 3.22 0.80 26.13
CA ILE A 17 3.49 0.39 24.74
C ILE A 17 2.26 -0.31 24.13
N LYS A 18 1.57 -1.16 24.89
CA LYS A 18 0.34 -1.82 24.43
C LYS A 18 -0.81 -0.82 24.26
N LYS A 19 -0.97 0.14 25.19
CA LYS A 19 -1.99 1.20 25.08
C LYS A 19 -1.72 2.11 23.88
N PHE A 20 -0.47 2.53 23.70
CA PHE A 20 -0.04 3.37 22.57
C PHE A 20 -0.20 2.65 21.23
N SER A 21 0.17 1.36 21.18
CA SER A 21 -0.10 0.46 20.04
C SER A 21 -1.58 0.40 19.70
N GLY A 22 -2.44 0.17 20.70
CA GLY A 22 -3.89 0.11 20.48
C GLY A 22 -4.50 1.43 20.01
N LEU A 23 -3.97 2.56 20.50
CA LEU A 23 -4.40 3.88 20.06
C LEU A 23 -4.04 4.14 18.59
N ILE A 24 -2.81 3.85 18.18
CA ILE A 24 -2.40 3.96 16.77
C ILE A 24 -3.24 3.04 15.89
N ASP A 25 -3.43 1.78 16.29
CA ASP A 25 -4.25 0.82 15.54
C ASP A 25 -5.71 1.34 15.39
N THR A 26 -6.26 1.99 16.42
CA THR A 26 -7.60 2.59 16.36
C THR A 26 -7.62 3.82 15.46
N CYS A 27 -6.63 4.71 15.58
CA CYS A 27 -6.50 5.90 14.72
C CYS A 27 -6.36 5.51 13.25
N SER A 28 -5.49 4.56 12.91
CA SER A 28 -5.33 4.07 11.53
C SER A 28 -6.60 3.43 11.01
N GLY A 29 -7.35 2.71 11.86
CA GLY A 29 -8.68 2.18 11.50
C GLY A 29 -9.70 3.28 11.21
N ALA A 30 -9.79 4.30 12.07
CA ALA A 30 -10.71 5.42 11.90
C ALA A 30 -10.38 6.26 10.65
N PHE A 31 -9.11 6.58 10.42
CA PHE A 31 -8.66 7.28 9.22
C PHE A 31 -8.86 6.45 7.96
N GLY A 32 -8.65 5.14 8.03
CA GLY A 32 -8.97 4.24 6.93
C GLY A 32 -10.47 4.21 6.60
N PHE A 33 -11.33 4.24 7.62
CA PHE A 33 -12.78 4.35 7.43
C PHE A 33 -13.18 5.67 6.76
N VAL A 34 -12.61 6.80 7.20
CA VAL A 34 -12.83 8.12 6.57
C VAL A 34 -12.39 8.09 5.10
N GLY A 35 -11.21 7.55 4.80
CA GLY A 35 -10.75 7.42 3.42
C GLY A 35 -11.65 6.52 2.58
N GLY A 36 -12.14 5.41 3.13
CA GLY A 36 -13.14 4.55 2.47
C GLY A 36 -14.45 5.29 2.16
N MET A 37 -14.96 6.08 3.12
CA MET A 37 -16.14 6.92 2.89
C MET A 37 -15.92 7.97 1.81
N LEU A 38 -14.75 8.60 1.76
CA LEU A 38 -14.39 9.57 0.74
C LEU A 38 -14.32 8.92 -0.65
N LEU A 39 -13.70 7.74 -0.78
CA LEU A 39 -13.70 6.99 -2.05
C LEU A 39 -15.11 6.65 -2.52
N PHE A 40 -15.99 6.23 -1.59
CA PHE A 40 -17.38 5.96 -1.90
C PHE A 40 -18.13 7.22 -2.34
N ALA A 41 -17.94 8.33 -1.63
CA ALA A 41 -18.50 9.63 -1.98
C ALA A 41 -18.06 10.09 -3.38
N THR A 42 -16.78 9.88 -3.74
CA THR A 42 -16.27 10.15 -5.09
C THR A 42 -17.06 9.38 -6.16
N GLY A 43 -17.33 8.09 -5.95
CA GLY A 43 -18.13 7.30 -6.89
C GLY A 43 -19.54 7.88 -7.10
N PHE A 44 -20.16 8.35 -6.02
CA PHE A 44 -21.48 9.00 -6.08
C PHE A 44 -21.44 10.35 -6.81
N ILE A 45 -20.44 11.20 -6.50
CA ILE A 45 -20.24 12.50 -7.16
C ILE A 45 -20.05 12.32 -8.67
N ILE A 46 -19.20 11.36 -9.09
CA ILE A 46 -18.96 11.08 -10.51
C ILE A 46 -20.23 10.55 -11.18
N THR A 47 -21.00 9.69 -10.50
CA THR A 47 -22.26 9.18 -11.05
C THR A 47 -23.26 10.30 -11.29
N ILE A 48 -23.44 11.21 -10.32
CA ILE A 48 -24.27 12.41 -10.49
C ILE A 48 -23.77 13.26 -11.65
N GLN A 49 -22.46 13.48 -11.74
CA GLN A 49 -21.87 14.26 -12.82
C GLN A 49 -22.19 13.63 -14.20
N VAL A 50 -22.03 12.32 -14.34
CA VAL A 50 -22.32 11.60 -15.59
C VAL A 50 -23.79 11.78 -15.96
N ILE A 51 -24.71 11.62 -15.01
CA ILE A 51 -26.15 11.82 -15.23
C ILE A 51 -26.42 13.27 -15.66
N LEU A 52 -25.91 14.27 -14.93
CA LEU A 52 -26.09 15.68 -15.26
C LEU A 52 -25.54 16.02 -16.64
N ARG A 53 -24.37 15.47 -16.98
CA ARG A 53 -23.72 15.70 -18.26
C ARG A 53 -24.50 15.11 -19.43
N TYR A 54 -24.99 13.87 -19.33
CA TYR A 54 -25.65 13.19 -20.45
C TYR A 54 -27.15 13.49 -20.53
N VAL A 55 -27.84 13.61 -19.39
CA VAL A 55 -29.29 13.84 -19.34
C VAL A 55 -29.60 15.33 -19.47
N PHE A 56 -28.94 16.17 -18.69
CA PHE A 56 -29.25 17.61 -18.60
C PHE A 56 -28.35 18.48 -19.47
N LYS A 57 -27.34 17.90 -20.15
CA LYS A 57 -26.30 18.61 -20.90
C LYS A 57 -25.58 19.70 -20.09
N ALA A 58 -25.67 19.63 -18.75
CA ALA A 58 -25.06 20.58 -17.84
C ALA A 58 -23.78 19.96 -17.29
N ARG A 59 -22.61 20.49 -17.70
CA ARG A 59 -21.33 20.09 -17.13
C ARG A 59 -21.05 20.97 -15.91
N ASN A 60 -21.04 20.35 -14.74
CA ASN A 60 -20.61 20.97 -13.50
C ASN A 60 -19.10 20.81 -13.32
N ILE A 61 -18.39 21.92 -13.17
CA ILE A 61 -16.92 21.94 -13.03
C ILE A 61 -16.52 21.51 -11.61
N TRP A 62 -17.39 21.71 -10.62
CA TRP A 62 -17.11 21.39 -9.23
C TRP A 62 -17.00 19.91 -8.90
N THR A 63 -17.64 19.04 -9.67
CA THR A 63 -17.63 17.60 -9.41
C THR A 63 -16.27 16.98 -9.69
N ASP A 64 -15.58 17.42 -10.76
CA ASP A 64 -14.28 16.89 -11.16
C ASP A 64 -13.20 17.21 -10.12
N GLU A 65 -13.16 18.47 -9.68
CA GLU A 65 -12.16 18.94 -8.72
C GLU A 65 -12.41 18.35 -7.32
N THR A 66 -13.65 18.38 -6.84
CA THR A 66 -14.02 17.82 -5.53
C THR A 66 -13.71 16.32 -5.46
N ALA A 67 -14.05 15.56 -6.50
CA ALA A 67 -13.75 14.14 -6.58
C ALA A 67 -12.24 13.88 -6.53
N THR A 68 -11.43 14.70 -7.24
CA THR A 68 -9.97 14.56 -7.27
C THR A 68 -9.37 14.83 -5.88
N ILE A 69 -9.84 15.86 -5.18
CA ILE A 69 -9.44 16.16 -3.80
C ILE A 69 -9.83 15.02 -2.86
N PHE A 70 -11.02 14.43 -3.02
CA PHE A 70 -11.47 13.32 -2.17
C PHE A 70 -10.62 12.07 -2.38
N VAL A 71 -10.28 11.71 -3.62
CA VAL A 71 -9.37 10.60 -3.91
C VAL A 71 -7.98 10.85 -3.33
N LEU A 72 -7.45 12.07 -3.51
CA LEU A 72 -6.17 12.49 -2.93
C LEU A 72 -6.15 12.25 -1.41
N ILE A 73 -7.13 12.80 -0.70
CA ILE A 73 -7.23 12.66 0.77
C ILE A 73 -7.42 11.19 1.17
N ALA A 74 -8.28 10.46 0.45
CA ALA A 74 -8.56 9.07 0.77
C ALA A 74 -7.34 8.16 0.67
N VAL A 75 -6.50 8.36 -0.35
CA VAL A 75 -5.26 7.58 -0.52
C VAL A 75 -4.33 7.81 0.67
N PHE A 76 -4.08 9.06 1.04
CA PHE A 76 -3.11 9.35 2.10
C PHE A 76 -3.59 8.97 3.50
N THR A 77 -4.90 9.03 3.75
CA THR A 77 -5.50 8.60 5.02
C THR A 77 -5.58 7.09 5.16
N THR A 78 -5.67 6.33 4.05
CA THR A 78 -5.72 4.86 4.05
C THR A 78 -4.35 4.19 4.04
N LEU A 79 -3.27 4.88 3.65
CA LEU A 79 -1.91 4.32 3.53
C LEU A 79 -1.45 3.57 4.80
N ALA A 80 -1.68 4.14 5.99
CA ALA A 80 -1.27 3.52 7.24
C ALA A 80 -2.05 2.23 7.54
N LEU A 81 -3.34 2.21 7.24
CA LEU A 81 -4.18 1.01 7.39
C LEU A 81 -3.72 -0.09 6.43
N GLY A 82 -3.45 0.26 5.17
CA GLY A 82 -2.95 -0.69 4.17
C GLY A 82 -1.63 -1.34 4.58
N LEU A 83 -0.73 -0.56 5.19
CA LEU A 83 0.53 -1.11 5.70
C LEU A 83 0.31 -2.07 6.88
N ARG A 84 -0.61 -1.74 7.78
CA ARG A 84 -0.96 -2.60 8.93
C ARG A 84 -1.53 -3.94 8.51
N GLU A 85 -2.41 -3.94 7.51
CA GLU A 85 -3.06 -5.15 6.98
C GLU A 85 -2.13 -5.96 6.08
N GLY A 86 -0.98 -5.40 5.68
CA GLY A 86 -0.07 -6.05 4.75
C GLY A 86 -0.66 -6.20 3.34
N SER A 87 -1.62 -5.35 2.97
CA SER A 87 -2.35 -5.41 1.70
C SER A 87 -1.54 -4.89 0.51
N HIS A 88 -0.38 -4.28 0.77
CA HIS A 88 0.50 -3.82 -0.30
C HIS A 88 1.16 -4.98 -1.06
N VAL A 89 1.25 -4.82 -2.37
CA VAL A 89 1.94 -5.77 -3.24
C VAL A 89 3.43 -5.84 -2.88
N ARG A 90 3.91 -7.05 -2.62
CA ARG A 90 5.29 -7.40 -2.27
C ARG A 90 5.79 -8.55 -3.15
N MET A 91 7.11 -8.71 -3.23
CA MET A 91 7.71 -9.86 -3.92
C MET A 91 7.59 -11.14 -3.07
N GLN A 92 6.38 -11.72 -3.02
CA GLN A 92 6.06 -12.90 -2.20
C GLN A 92 6.80 -14.16 -2.68
N THR A 93 6.98 -14.34 -3.99
CA THR A 93 7.57 -15.57 -4.57
C THR A 93 8.96 -15.89 -4.04
N VAL A 94 9.80 -14.88 -3.81
CA VAL A 94 11.14 -15.06 -3.24
C VAL A 94 11.05 -15.15 -1.72
N PHE A 95 10.25 -14.27 -1.11
CA PHE A 95 10.09 -14.18 0.33
C PHE A 95 9.58 -15.48 0.96
N ASP A 96 8.57 -16.10 0.36
CA ASP A 96 7.91 -17.30 0.89
C ASP A 96 8.80 -18.54 0.86
N ARG A 97 9.85 -18.53 0.04
CA ARG A 97 10.87 -19.60 -0.03
C ARG A 97 11.97 -19.46 1.02
N LEU A 98 12.08 -18.31 1.68
CA LEU A 98 13.12 -18.04 2.66
C LEU A 98 12.76 -18.62 4.04
N PRO A 99 13.75 -18.99 4.88
CA PRO A 99 13.49 -19.37 6.25
C PRO A 99 12.81 -18.27 7.05
N LYS A 100 11.96 -18.64 8.01
CA LYS A 100 11.21 -17.70 8.88
C LYS A 100 12.09 -16.64 9.55
N LEU A 101 13.33 -16.98 9.89
CA LEU A 101 14.27 -16.04 10.48
C LEU A 101 14.73 -14.98 9.46
N THR A 102 15.07 -15.38 8.23
CA THR A 102 15.43 -14.46 7.14
C THR A 102 14.26 -13.56 6.76
N GLN A 103 13.04 -14.12 6.63
CA GLN A 103 11.83 -13.35 6.38
C GLN A 103 11.66 -12.22 7.40
N MET A 104 11.79 -12.54 8.69
CA MET A 104 11.65 -11.57 9.77
C MET A 104 12.74 -10.49 9.73
N VAL A 105 14.00 -10.83 9.41
CA VAL A 105 15.06 -9.82 9.26
C VAL A 105 14.79 -8.89 8.09
N LEU A 106 14.39 -9.43 6.93
CA LEU A 106 14.04 -8.63 5.77
C LEU A 106 12.85 -7.70 6.04
N GLU A 107 11.83 -8.17 6.77
CA GLU A 107 10.72 -7.33 7.23
C GLU A 107 11.18 -6.19 8.15
N ILE A 108 12.07 -6.46 9.10
CA ILE A 108 12.62 -5.42 10.00
C ILE A 108 13.35 -4.36 9.18
N ILE A 109 14.19 -4.79 8.22
CA ILE A 109 14.88 -3.87 7.30
C ILE A 109 13.86 -3.09 6.47
N SER A 110 12.82 -3.74 5.96
CA SER A 110 11.76 -3.08 5.21
C SER A 110 11.06 -2.00 6.03
N TYR A 111 10.66 -2.30 7.27
CA TYR A 111 10.03 -1.30 8.14
C TYR A 111 10.98 -0.16 8.49
N LEU A 112 12.28 -0.40 8.60
CA LEU A 112 13.28 0.65 8.78
C LEU A 112 13.31 1.61 7.59
N PHE A 113 13.37 1.10 6.36
CA PHE A 113 13.34 1.94 5.15
C PHE A 113 12.04 2.73 5.04
N ILE A 114 10.89 2.10 5.29
CA ILE A 114 9.59 2.78 5.25
C ILE A 114 9.51 3.84 6.36
N PHE A 115 10.03 3.59 7.56
CA PHE A 115 10.06 4.54 8.65
C PHE A 115 10.92 5.77 8.32
N ILE A 116 12.13 5.58 7.77
CA ILE A 116 12.99 6.68 7.35
C ILE A 116 12.28 7.52 6.28
N PHE A 117 11.72 6.87 5.26
CA PHE A 117 10.97 7.55 4.22
C PHE A 117 9.78 8.34 4.77
N SER A 118 8.94 7.70 5.60
CA SER A 118 7.74 8.32 6.13
C SER A 118 8.08 9.48 7.06
N ALA A 119 9.14 9.37 7.88
CA ALA A 119 9.59 10.44 8.76
C ALA A 119 10.10 11.67 7.98
N ILE A 120 10.92 11.47 6.94
CA ILE A 120 11.38 12.59 6.10
C ILE A 120 10.19 13.21 5.37
N TYR A 121 9.30 12.38 4.81
CA TYR A 121 8.12 12.88 4.12
C TYR A 121 7.17 13.64 5.07
N THR A 122 7.01 13.23 6.33
CA THR A 122 6.22 13.98 7.33
C THR A 122 6.76 15.40 7.53
N PHE A 123 8.08 15.56 7.67
CA PHE A 123 8.70 16.88 7.83
C PHE A 123 8.46 17.77 6.61
N VAL A 124 8.65 17.19 5.43
CA VAL A 124 8.50 17.88 4.15
C VAL A 124 7.03 18.18 3.82
N ALA A 125 6.10 17.30 4.20
CA ALA A 125 4.66 17.54 4.08
C ALA A 125 4.18 18.69 4.98
N PHE A 126 4.83 18.88 6.14
CA PHE A 126 4.55 20.04 6.99
C PHE A 126 4.98 21.34 6.31
N GLN A 127 6.14 21.38 5.67
CA GLN A 127 6.57 22.52 4.85
C GLN A 127 5.56 22.78 3.72
N MET A 128 5.17 21.75 2.97
CA MET A 128 4.18 21.87 1.90
C MET A 128 2.83 22.43 2.38
N MET A 129 2.40 22.08 3.60
CA MET A 129 1.19 22.64 4.23
C MET A 129 1.37 24.11 4.63
N MET A 130 2.52 24.47 5.21
CA MET A 130 2.85 25.85 5.59
C MET A 130 2.94 26.76 4.37
N ASP A 131 3.60 26.32 3.31
CA ASP A 131 3.69 27.06 2.06
C ASP A 131 2.30 27.34 1.49
N SER A 132 1.40 26.36 1.57
CA SER A 132 0.01 26.51 1.13
C SER A 132 -0.78 27.56 1.93
N LEU A 133 -0.55 27.64 3.24
CA LEU A 133 -1.17 28.65 4.11
C LEU A 133 -0.62 30.05 3.84
N ILE A 134 0.71 30.18 3.70
CA ILE A 134 1.38 31.46 3.52
C ILE A 134 1.07 32.06 2.15
N LEU A 135 1.12 31.22 1.11
CA LEU A 135 0.88 31.65 -0.28
C LEU A 135 -0.60 31.80 -0.62
N GLY A 136 -1.51 31.38 0.27
CA GLY A 136 -2.95 31.40 0.00
C GLY A 136 -3.31 30.55 -1.21
N GLU A 137 -2.71 29.36 -1.34
CA GLU A 137 -2.93 28.49 -2.49
C GLU A 137 -4.39 28.05 -2.58
N THR A 138 -4.96 28.26 -3.75
CA THR A 138 -6.34 27.89 -4.06
C THR A 138 -6.41 26.87 -5.19
N SER A 139 -7.47 26.07 -5.20
CA SER A 139 -7.74 25.10 -6.24
C SER A 139 -7.97 25.82 -7.59
N PRO A 140 -7.46 25.31 -8.72
CA PRO A 140 -7.54 26.00 -10.00
C PRO A 140 -8.96 26.36 -10.45
N MET A 141 -9.98 25.58 -10.06
CA MET A 141 -11.34 25.76 -10.57
C MET A 141 -12.28 26.40 -9.53
N LEU A 142 -12.39 25.81 -8.35
CA LEU A 142 -13.30 26.27 -7.30
C LEU A 142 -12.70 27.34 -6.41
N HIS A 143 -11.41 27.63 -6.57
CA HIS A 143 -10.66 28.52 -5.70
C HIS A 143 -10.76 28.09 -4.22
N LEU A 144 -10.90 26.79 -3.97
CA LEU A 144 -10.95 26.25 -2.61
C LEU A 144 -9.56 26.35 -1.98
N PRO A 145 -9.45 26.76 -0.71
CA PRO A 145 -8.17 26.75 -0.02
C PRO A 145 -7.63 25.31 0.06
N MET A 146 -6.39 25.09 -0.38
CA MET A 146 -5.80 23.73 -0.46
C MET A 146 -5.13 23.26 0.84
N TRP A 147 -4.91 24.18 1.78
CA TRP A 147 -4.29 23.85 3.07
C TRP A 147 -4.99 22.71 3.84
N PRO A 148 -6.35 22.55 3.85
CA PRO A 148 -6.98 21.46 4.58
C PRO A 148 -6.68 20.09 3.96
N ALA A 149 -6.64 20.02 2.62
CA ALA A 149 -6.28 18.80 1.92
C ALA A 149 -4.82 18.41 2.21
N LYS A 150 -3.90 19.38 2.15
CA LYS A 150 -2.48 19.17 2.48
C LYS A 150 -2.27 18.84 3.97
N ALA A 151 -3.07 19.39 4.87
CA ALA A 151 -3.05 19.03 6.29
C ALA A 151 -3.44 17.57 6.53
N LEU A 152 -4.44 17.06 5.81
CA LEU A 152 -4.83 15.65 5.91
C LEU A 152 -3.75 14.71 5.35
N ILE A 153 -3.00 15.13 4.32
CA ILE A 153 -1.82 14.39 3.84
C ILE A 153 -0.77 14.31 4.96
N LEU A 154 -0.45 15.43 5.60
CA LEU A 154 0.48 15.47 6.72
C LEU A 154 0.04 14.52 7.84
N ILE A 155 -1.22 14.58 8.26
CA ILE A 155 -1.77 13.69 9.30
C ILE A 155 -1.67 12.22 8.89
N GLY A 156 -1.98 11.89 7.63
CA GLY A 156 -1.83 10.54 7.08
C GLY A 156 -0.40 10.01 7.21
N PHE A 157 0.61 10.83 6.88
CA PHE A 157 2.02 10.45 7.02
C PHE A 157 2.51 10.40 8.47
N ILE A 158 1.98 11.25 9.36
CA ILE A 158 2.25 11.15 10.80
C ILE A 158 1.77 9.79 11.32
N ILE A 159 0.54 9.40 10.99
CA ILE A 159 -0.03 8.10 11.39
C ILE A 159 0.78 6.96 10.78
N LEU A 160 1.15 7.06 9.50
CA LEU A 160 2.00 6.07 8.84
C LEU A 160 3.35 5.90 9.55
N THR A 161 3.99 7.00 9.95
CA THR A 161 5.28 6.98 10.67
C THR A 161 5.17 6.32 12.04
N PHE A 162 4.08 6.56 12.77
CA PHE A 162 3.84 5.87 14.03
C PHE A 162 3.49 4.39 13.82
N GLN A 163 2.71 4.05 12.79
CA GLN A 163 2.36 2.68 12.44
C GLN A 163 3.59 1.85 12.03
N THR A 164 4.49 2.42 11.22
CA THR A 164 5.75 1.77 10.81
C THR A 164 6.65 1.53 12.01
N LEU A 165 6.81 2.52 12.88
CA LEU A 165 7.58 2.39 14.13
C LEU A 165 7.02 1.29 15.03
N GLN A 166 5.70 1.25 15.19
CA GLN A 166 5.03 0.22 15.99
C GLN A 166 5.22 -1.18 15.41
N LEU A 167 5.09 -1.37 14.09
CA LEU A 167 5.34 -2.65 13.43
C LEU A 167 6.82 -3.07 13.55
N PHE A 168 7.74 -2.13 13.42
CA PHE A 168 9.17 -2.34 13.64
C PHE A 168 9.45 -2.83 15.07
N ILE A 169 8.93 -2.14 16.09
CA ILE A 169 9.10 -2.52 17.51
C ILE A 169 8.46 -3.89 17.79
N LYS A 170 7.26 -4.17 17.27
CA LYS A 170 6.58 -5.47 17.41
C LYS A 170 7.46 -6.60 16.87
N LYS A 171 8.07 -6.43 15.69
CA LYS A 171 8.96 -7.44 15.08
C LYS A 171 10.29 -7.57 15.83
N LEU A 172 10.88 -6.45 16.27
CA LEU A 172 12.12 -6.45 17.05
C LEU A 172 11.97 -7.18 18.40
N ASN A 173 10.79 -7.10 19.04
CA ASN A 173 10.52 -7.81 20.30
C ASN A 173 10.35 -9.33 20.13
N VAL A 174 9.88 -9.79 18.96
CA VAL A 174 9.73 -11.22 18.65
C VAL A 174 11.04 -11.82 18.14
N PHE A 175 11.93 -10.99 17.60
CA PHE A 175 13.21 -11.40 17.05
C PHE A 175 14.06 -12.32 17.95
N PRO A 176 14.26 -12.03 19.25
CA PRO A 176 15.10 -12.86 20.13
C PRO A 176 14.54 -14.27 20.32
N LYS A 177 13.21 -14.41 20.38
CA LYS A 177 12.54 -15.71 20.57
C LYS A 177 12.75 -16.63 19.37
N ASN A 178 12.67 -16.06 18.17
CA ASN A 178 12.90 -16.81 16.94
C ASN A 178 14.38 -17.12 16.70
N LEU A 179 15.29 -16.28 17.20
CA LEU A 179 16.73 -16.56 17.17
C LEU A 179 17.12 -17.67 18.16
N ALA A 180 16.41 -17.79 19.29
CA ALA A 180 16.63 -18.84 20.28
C ALA A 180 16.08 -20.22 19.84
N ALA A 181 15.27 -20.28 18.78
CA ALA A 181 14.68 -21.53 18.31
C ALA A 181 15.76 -22.52 17.81
N PRO A 182 15.70 -23.81 18.21
CA PRO A 182 16.72 -24.81 17.87
C PRO A 182 16.81 -25.11 16.36
N ASN A 183 15.72 -24.93 15.61
CA ASN A 183 15.67 -25.10 14.15
C ASN A 183 15.89 -23.79 13.37
N ALA A 184 16.39 -22.74 14.02
CA ALA A 184 16.66 -21.48 13.34
C ALA A 184 17.83 -21.67 12.35
N ALA A 185 17.58 -21.42 11.06
CA ALA A 185 18.59 -21.45 10.00
C ALA A 185 19.55 -20.24 10.10
N LYS A 186 20.30 -20.17 11.22
CA LYS A 186 21.14 -19.02 11.60
C LYS A 186 22.23 -18.74 10.57
N LYS A 187 22.93 -19.79 10.10
CA LYS A 187 23.98 -19.67 9.08
C LYS A 187 23.41 -19.13 7.76
N PHE A 188 22.28 -19.68 7.30
CA PHE A 188 21.61 -19.22 6.07
C PHE A 188 21.17 -17.76 6.20
N THR A 189 20.54 -17.40 7.33
CA THR A 189 20.10 -16.03 7.62
C THR A 189 21.27 -15.05 7.58
N PHE A 190 22.37 -15.38 8.26
CA PHE A 190 23.56 -14.55 8.30
C PHE A 190 24.15 -14.31 6.90
N VAL A 191 24.28 -15.36 6.10
CA VAL A 191 24.76 -15.26 4.72
C VAL A 191 23.82 -14.39 3.87
N THR A 192 22.50 -14.60 3.95
CA THR A 192 21.55 -13.79 3.18
C THR A 192 21.58 -12.31 3.56
N VAL A 193 21.72 -11.99 4.85
CA VAL A 193 21.81 -10.61 5.33
C VAL A 193 23.13 -9.98 4.91
N LEU A 194 24.23 -10.72 4.95
CA LEU A 194 25.53 -10.25 4.50
C LEU A 194 25.51 -9.93 2.99
N ILE A 195 24.97 -10.84 2.17
CA ILE A 195 24.77 -10.61 0.74
C ILE A 195 23.91 -9.37 0.51
N TYR A 196 22.82 -9.23 1.26
CA TYR A 196 21.94 -8.07 1.15
C TYR A 196 22.65 -6.74 1.49
N ILE A 197 23.44 -6.70 2.57
CA ILE A 197 24.23 -5.52 2.95
C ILE A 197 25.28 -5.21 1.88
N ILE A 198 25.97 -6.22 1.34
CA ILE A 198 26.92 -6.06 0.23
C ILE A 198 26.22 -5.46 -1.00
N LEU A 199 25.04 -5.96 -1.35
CA LEU A 199 24.26 -5.44 -2.47
C LEU A 199 23.80 -4.00 -2.24
N LEU A 200 23.39 -3.63 -1.01
CA LEU A 200 23.07 -2.25 -0.67
C LEU A 200 24.28 -1.32 -0.79
N ILE A 201 25.45 -1.74 -0.28
CA ILE A 201 26.68 -0.96 -0.37
C ILE A 201 27.10 -0.81 -1.85
N ALA A 202 27.02 -1.89 -2.63
CA ALA A 202 27.28 -1.86 -4.06
C ALA A 202 26.32 -0.89 -4.78
N ALA A 203 25.04 -0.88 -4.41
CA ALA A 203 24.06 0.04 -4.97
C ALA A 203 24.40 1.50 -4.68
N ILE A 204 24.73 1.81 -3.42
CA ILE A 204 25.17 3.15 -3.03
C ILE A 204 26.45 3.54 -3.79
N TYR A 205 27.40 2.62 -3.92
CA TYR A 205 28.63 2.86 -4.68
C TYR A 205 28.34 3.20 -6.15
N VAL A 206 27.47 2.43 -6.82
CA VAL A 206 27.10 2.69 -8.23
C VAL A 206 26.41 4.04 -8.38
N ILE A 207 25.54 4.42 -7.44
CA ILE A 207 24.85 5.73 -7.41
C ILE A 207 25.88 6.88 -7.43
N PHE A 208 26.90 6.81 -6.57
CA PHE A 208 27.86 7.92 -6.40
C PHE A 208 29.07 7.88 -7.32
N LYS A 209 29.49 6.71 -7.82
CA LYS A 209 30.76 6.55 -8.55
C LYS A 209 30.63 6.18 -10.02
N VAL A 210 29.55 5.54 -10.45
CA VAL A 210 29.44 5.00 -11.81
C VAL A 210 28.41 5.77 -12.61
N ASN A 211 27.14 5.58 -12.28
CA ASN A 211 26.03 6.22 -12.98
C ASN A 211 24.81 6.22 -12.05
N MET A 212 24.29 7.41 -11.77
CA MET A 212 23.20 7.60 -10.84
C MET A 212 21.93 6.84 -11.26
N GLY A 213 21.59 6.84 -12.56
CA GLY A 213 20.40 6.16 -13.07
C GLY A 213 20.49 4.64 -12.88
N ALA A 214 21.62 4.04 -13.27
CA ALA A 214 21.85 2.61 -13.10
C ALA A 214 21.90 2.22 -11.60
N GLY A 215 22.50 3.08 -10.76
CA GLY A 215 22.56 2.88 -9.32
C GLY A 215 21.18 2.89 -8.66
N LEU A 216 20.29 3.81 -9.05
CA LEU A 216 18.92 3.87 -8.55
C LEU A 216 18.10 2.65 -8.96
N VAL A 217 18.23 2.17 -10.20
CA VAL A 217 17.59 0.94 -10.66
C VAL A 217 18.12 -0.27 -9.90
N PHE A 218 19.43 -0.35 -9.67
CA PHE A 218 20.00 -1.44 -8.89
C PHE A 218 19.54 -1.39 -7.42
N PHE A 219 19.47 -0.20 -6.81
CA PHE A 219 18.90 -0.01 -5.47
C PHE A 219 17.43 -0.43 -5.38
N LEU A 220 16.64 -0.16 -6.43
CA LEU A 220 15.26 -0.64 -6.58
C LEU A 220 15.18 -2.15 -6.47
N LEU A 221 15.99 -2.85 -7.25
CA LEU A 221 15.99 -4.31 -7.29
C LEU A 221 16.36 -4.89 -5.92
N VAL A 222 17.35 -4.30 -5.25
CA VAL A 222 17.76 -4.72 -3.90
C VAL A 222 16.61 -4.56 -2.90
N LEU A 223 15.92 -3.42 -2.89
CA LEU A 223 14.77 -3.19 -1.99
C LEU A 223 13.58 -4.11 -2.29
N LEU A 224 13.31 -4.43 -3.55
CA LEU A 224 12.26 -5.38 -3.92
C LEU A 224 12.56 -6.79 -3.42
N VAL A 225 13.83 -7.22 -3.49
CA VAL A 225 14.26 -8.52 -2.93
C VAL A 225 14.10 -8.57 -1.41
N ALA A 226 14.29 -7.44 -0.71
CA ALA A 226 13.97 -7.32 0.72
C ALA A 226 12.46 -7.32 1.04
N SER A 227 11.60 -7.51 0.04
CA SER A 227 10.14 -7.51 0.19
C SER A 227 9.58 -6.21 0.76
N VAL A 228 10.29 -5.11 0.51
CA VAL A 228 9.71 -3.77 0.69
C VAL A 228 8.53 -3.65 -0.27
N PRO A 229 7.35 -3.16 0.19
CA PRO A 229 6.22 -3.01 -0.70
C PRO A 229 6.55 -2.07 -1.87
N ILE A 230 6.15 -2.47 -3.08
CA ILE A 230 6.61 -1.88 -4.33
C ILE A 230 6.38 -0.37 -4.37
N GLY A 231 5.22 0.10 -3.89
CA GLY A 231 4.89 1.52 -3.84
C GLY A 231 5.87 2.34 -3.00
N PHE A 232 6.27 1.84 -1.82
CA PHE A 232 7.26 2.52 -0.98
C PHE A 232 8.66 2.46 -1.58
N THR A 233 9.01 1.37 -2.25
CA THR A 233 10.30 1.26 -2.96
C THR A 233 10.41 2.31 -4.07
N ILE A 234 9.37 2.44 -4.90
CA ILE A 234 9.34 3.47 -5.95
C ILE A 234 9.43 4.86 -5.30
N ALA A 235 8.69 5.10 -4.23
CA ALA A 235 8.69 6.39 -3.54
C ALA A 235 10.06 6.79 -2.98
N ILE A 236 10.75 5.85 -2.30
CA ILE A 236 12.10 6.05 -1.78
C ILE A 236 13.07 6.41 -2.92
N ILE A 237 12.93 5.76 -4.07
CA ILE A 237 13.87 5.91 -5.19
C ILE A 237 13.61 7.17 -5.97
N SER A 238 12.34 7.55 -6.14
CA SER A 238 11.96 8.86 -6.65
C SER A 238 12.51 9.97 -5.75
N MET A 239 12.45 9.80 -4.42
CA MET A 239 12.99 10.76 -3.48
C MET A 239 14.53 10.87 -3.57
N LEU A 240 15.24 9.74 -3.56
CA LEU A 240 16.69 9.72 -3.71
C LEU A 240 17.15 10.26 -5.07
N GLY A 241 16.41 9.95 -6.14
CA GLY A 241 16.69 10.44 -7.47
C GLY A 241 16.47 11.94 -7.61
N ALA A 242 15.40 12.49 -7.02
CA ALA A 242 15.17 13.93 -6.98
C ALA A 242 16.30 14.66 -6.24
N ILE A 243 16.70 14.16 -5.06
CA ILE A 243 17.82 14.71 -4.28
C ILE A 243 19.15 14.61 -5.06
N GLY A 244 19.40 13.49 -5.72
CA GLY A 244 20.63 13.28 -6.49
C GLY A 244 20.73 14.15 -7.75
N LEU A 245 19.61 14.43 -8.43
CA LEU A 245 19.60 15.25 -9.66
C LEU A 245 19.51 16.75 -9.38
N MET A 246 18.71 17.14 -8.39
CA MET A 246 18.37 18.55 -8.15
C MET A 246 19.12 19.15 -6.95
N GLY A 247 19.89 18.34 -6.22
CA GLY A 247 20.48 18.70 -4.94
C GLY A 247 19.52 18.52 -3.77
N THR A 248 20.04 18.52 -2.54
CA THR A 248 19.25 18.30 -1.32
C THR A 248 18.16 19.35 -1.10
N ASP A 249 18.47 20.62 -1.34
CA ASP A 249 17.55 21.71 -1.00
C ASP A 249 16.34 21.73 -1.94
N LEU A 250 16.58 21.71 -3.26
CA LEU A 250 15.50 21.68 -4.26
C LEU A 250 14.81 20.32 -4.30
N GLY A 251 15.56 19.23 -4.14
CA GLY A 251 15.01 17.87 -4.15
C GLY A 251 14.00 17.64 -3.04
N LEU A 252 14.29 18.10 -1.81
CA LEU A 252 13.38 17.95 -0.67
C LEU A 252 12.10 18.76 -0.84
N ILE A 253 12.15 19.92 -1.50
CA ILE A 253 10.96 20.74 -1.79
C ILE A 253 10.16 20.15 -2.96
N TYR A 254 10.84 19.60 -3.97
CA TYR A 254 10.21 19.08 -5.19
C TYR A 254 9.44 17.78 -4.96
N VAL A 255 10.01 16.82 -4.21
CA VAL A 255 9.41 15.51 -3.96
C VAL A 255 7.94 15.56 -3.48
N PRO A 256 7.57 16.32 -2.43
CA PRO A 256 6.19 16.36 -1.95
C PRO A 256 5.24 16.99 -2.95
N GLN A 257 5.70 18.03 -3.68
CA GLN A 257 4.90 18.69 -4.70
C GLN A 257 4.64 17.75 -5.88
N ALA A 258 5.67 17.02 -6.33
CA ALA A 258 5.53 16.02 -7.37
C ALA A 258 4.56 14.91 -6.93
N PHE A 259 4.69 14.39 -5.70
CA PHE A 259 3.75 13.42 -5.13
C PHE A 259 2.33 13.97 -5.13
N TYR A 260 2.13 15.16 -4.60
CA TYR A 260 0.83 15.83 -4.56
C TYR A 260 0.22 15.96 -5.95
N LEU A 261 0.98 16.44 -6.95
CA LEU A 261 0.49 16.62 -8.32
C LEU A 261 0.13 15.31 -9.00
N GLN A 262 0.85 14.22 -8.75
CA GLN A 262 0.52 12.91 -9.30
C GLN A 262 -0.78 12.36 -8.74
N TRP A 263 -1.03 12.56 -7.44
CA TRP A 263 -2.27 12.13 -6.79
C TRP A 263 -3.44 13.10 -7.01
N TYR A 264 -3.15 14.37 -7.31
CA TYR A 264 -4.12 15.38 -7.77
C TYR A 264 -4.35 15.27 -9.28
N ASN A 265 -4.63 14.05 -9.77
CA ASN A 265 -4.82 13.78 -11.18
C ASN A 265 -6.21 13.20 -11.45
N TYR A 266 -6.96 13.88 -12.33
CA TYR A 266 -8.31 13.47 -12.72
C TYR A 266 -8.38 12.03 -13.24
N ASN A 267 -7.33 11.53 -13.91
CA ASN A 267 -7.33 10.18 -14.44
C ASN A 267 -7.41 9.11 -13.34
N LEU A 268 -6.96 9.41 -12.11
CA LEU A 268 -7.05 8.49 -10.99
C LEU A 268 -8.49 8.30 -10.49
N LEU A 269 -9.43 9.18 -10.87
CA LEU A 269 -10.86 9.00 -10.58
C LEU A 269 -11.45 7.76 -11.26
N SER A 270 -10.80 7.26 -12.30
CA SER A 270 -11.18 6.00 -12.92
C SER A 270 -11.00 4.80 -11.96
N LEU A 271 -10.01 4.83 -11.06
CA LEU A 271 -9.71 3.69 -10.18
C LEU A 271 -10.87 3.35 -9.23
N PRO A 272 -11.44 4.29 -8.46
CA PRO A 272 -12.59 3.98 -7.62
C PRO A 272 -13.81 3.57 -8.44
N MET A 273 -14.02 4.16 -9.63
CA MET A 273 -15.14 3.81 -10.50
C MET A 273 -15.02 2.38 -11.05
N PHE A 274 -13.82 1.92 -11.39
CA PHE A 274 -13.59 0.52 -11.80
C PHE A 274 -13.78 -0.46 -10.64
N VAL A 275 -13.33 -0.10 -9.43
CA VAL A 275 -13.58 -0.90 -8.22
C VAL A 275 -15.08 -0.97 -7.92
N PHE A 276 -15.78 0.16 -8.02
CA PHE A 276 -17.23 0.24 -7.83
C PHE A 276 -17.97 -0.61 -8.87
N LEU A 277 -17.59 -0.52 -10.15
CA LEU A 277 -18.14 -1.37 -11.22
C LEU A 277 -17.95 -2.86 -10.90
N GLY A 278 -16.75 -3.27 -10.47
CA GLY A 278 -16.49 -4.65 -10.06
C GLY A 278 -17.41 -5.10 -8.92
N PHE A 279 -17.65 -4.23 -7.93
CA PHE A 279 -18.57 -4.52 -6.83
C PHE A 279 -20.02 -4.66 -7.31
N VAL A 280 -20.49 -3.79 -8.21
CA VAL A 280 -21.83 -3.86 -8.80
C VAL A 280 -22.00 -5.14 -9.63
N LEU A 281 -21.00 -5.50 -10.45
CA LEU A 281 -21.03 -6.74 -11.24
C LEU A 281 -21.11 -7.99 -10.36
N HIS A 282 -20.39 -7.99 -9.23
CA HIS A 282 -20.44 -9.09 -8.28
C HIS A 282 -21.78 -9.17 -7.54
N LYS A 283 -22.31 -8.03 -7.04
CA LYS A 283 -23.56 -8.01 -6.27
C LYS A 283 -24.82 -8.19 -7.11
N SER A 284 -24.78 -7.89 -8.41
CA SER A 284 -25.92 -8.03 -9.33
C SER A 284 -26.15 -9.46 -9.83
N GLY A 285 -25.23 -10.40 -9.58
CA GLY A 285 -25.29 -11.76 -10.15
C GLY A 285 -24.72 -11.87 -11.57
N MET A 286 -24.29 -10.75 -12.17
CA MET A 286 -23.77 -10.73 -13.54
C MET A 286 -22.43 -11.48 -13.65
N ALA A 287 -21.65 -11.53 -12.56
CA ALA A 287 -20.40 -12.28 -12.52
C ALA A 287 -20.62 -13.79 -12.77
N GLU A 288 -21.68 -14.35 -12.18
CA GLU A 288 -22.09 -15.74 -12.34
C GLU A 288 -22.57 -16.03 -13.77
N ASP A 289 -23.31 -15.09 -14.38
CA ASP A 289 -23.75 -15.18 -15.77
C ASP A 289 -22.58 -15.16 -16.75
N ILE A 290 -21.60 -14.27 -16.54
CA ILE A 290 -20.35 -14.21 -17.32
C ILE A 290 -19.60 -15.53 -17.21
N PHE A 291 -19.54 -16.12 -16.01
CA PHE A 291 -18.91 -17.41 -15.79
C PHE A 291 -19.64 -18.56 -16.49
N ALA A 292 -20.98 -18.56 -16.48
CA ALA A 292 -21.78 -19.54 -17.20
C ALA A 292 -21.57 -19.43 -18.72
N PHE A 293 -21.55 -18.21 -19.26
CA PHE A 293 -21.26 -17.93 -20.67
C PHE A 293 -19.86 -18.41 -21.07
N ALA A 294 -18.83 -18.06 -20.30
CA ALA A 294 -17.46 -18.49 -20.58
C ALA A 294 -17.33 -20.02 -20.54
N ARG A 295 -17.99 -20.69 -19.59
CA ARG A 295 -18.04 -22.16 -19.56
C ARG A 295 -18.76 -22.76 -20.76
N ALA A 296 -19.85 -22.18 -21.24
CA ALA A 296 -20.51 -22.65 -22.44
C ALA A 296 -19.61 -22.51 -23.68
N TRP A 297 -18.71 -21.52 -23.69
CA TRP A 297 -17.82 -21.25 -24.81
C TRP A 297 -16.56 -22.14 -24.84
N VAL A 298 -15.85 -22.29 -23.71
CA VAL A 298 -14.58 -23.04 -23.62
C VAL A 298 -14.68 -24.37 -22.86
N GLY A 299 -15.88 -24.74 -22.38
CA GLY A 299 -16.11 -25.97 -21.59
C GLY A 299 -15.87 -27.27 -22.34
N GLY A 300 -15.88 -27.24 -23.68
CA GLY A 300 -15.57 -28.41 -24.52
C GLY A 300 -14.08 -28.78 -24.56
N LEU A 301 -13.19 -27.93 -24.04
CA LEU A 301 -11.75 -28.21 -23.98
C LEU A 301 -11.40 -29.11 -22.78
N PRO A 302 -10.35 -29.94 -22.90
CA PRO A 302 -9.85 -30.71 -21.75
C PRO A 302 -9.40 -29.74 -20.64
N GLY A 303 -10.02 -29.87 -19.46
CA GLY A 303 -9.83 -28.91 -18.36
C GLY A 303 -10.66 -27.63 -18.50
N GLY A 304 -11.74 -27.65 -19.29
CA GLY A 304 -12.55 -26.49 -19.66
C GLY A 304 -13.06 -25.62 -18.51
N LEU A 305 -13.19 -26.17 -17.29
CA LEU A 305 -13.52 -25.37 -16.10
C LEU A 305 -12.37 -24.41 -15.72
N ALA A 306 -11.12 -24.89 -15.73
CA ALA A 306 -9.95 -24.05 -15.44
C ALA A 306 -9.71 -23.03 -16.56
N VAL A 307 -9.90 -23.44 -17.82
CA VAL A 307 -9.80 -22.52 -18.98
C VAL A 307 -10.89 -21.45 -18.90
N ALA A 308 -12.12 -21.81 -18.55
CA ALA A 308 -13.20 -20.85 -18.34
C ALA A 308 -12.87 -19.87 -17.20
N THR A 309 -12.29 -20.33 -16.09
CA THR A 309 -11.82 -19.44 -15.02
C THR A 309 -10.78 -18.43 -15.51
N ILE A 310 -9.81 -18.86 -16.33
CA ILE A 310 -8.80 -17.95 -16.91
C ILE A 310 -9.45 -16.93 -17.85
N VAL A 311 -10.39 -17.36 -18.70
CA VAL A 311 -11.15 -16.47 -19.61
C VAL A 311 -11.95 -15.44 -18.81
N VAL A 312 -12.66 -15.88 -17.77
CA VAL A 312 -13.45 -15.01 -16.90
C VAL A 312 -12.54 -14.04 -16.15
N CYS A 313 -11.41 -14.50 -15.62
CA CYS A 313 -10.38 -13.63 -15.04
C CYS A 313 -9.89 -12.59 -16.04
N GLY A 314 -9.72 -12.95 -17.32
CA GLY A 314 -9.33 -12.03 -18.38
C GLY A 314 -10.40 -10.97 -18.67
N ILE A 315 -11.67 -11.38 -18.78
CA ILE A 315 -12.81 -10.48 -19.00
C ILE A 315 -12.96 -9.52 -17.81
N PHE A 316 -12.97 -10.04 -16.58
CA PHE A 316 -13.06 -9.22 -15.38
C PHE A 316 -11.85 -8.32 -15.18
N ALA A 317 -10.63 -8.77 -15.52
CA ALA A 317 -9.45 -7.92 -15.48
C ALA A 317 -9.57 -6.75 -16.48
N ALA A 318 -10.09 -7.01 -17.68
CA ALA A 318 -10.30 -5.98 -18.69
C ALA A 318 -11.33 -4.92 -18.27
N VAL A 319 -12.35 -5.31 -17.50
CA VAL A 319 -13.43 -4.41 -17.06
C VAL A 319 -13.10 -3.70 -15.74
N SER A 320 -12.53 -4.42 -14.77
CA SER A 320 -12.30 -3.90 -13.41
C SER A 320 -10.92 -3.27 -13.21
N GLY A 321 -9.95 -3.51 -14.11
CA GLY A 321 -8.60 -2.93 -14.03
C GLY A 321 -7.81 -3.24 -12.74
N SER A 322 -8.30 -4.15 -11.88
CA SER A 322 -7.74 -4.41 -10.55
C SER A 322 -7.51 -5.90 -10.32
N SER A 323 -6.24 -6.31 -10.27
CA SER A 323 -5.86 -7.72 -10.09
C SER A 323 -6.30 -8.30 -8.73
N ILE A 324 -6.25 -7.49 -7.67
CA ILE A 324 -6.64 -7.92 -6.31
C ILE A 324 -8.16 -8.08 -6.21
N ALA A 325 -8.93 -7.10 -6.70
CA ALA A 325 -10.39 -7.18 -6.71
C ALA A 325 -10.88 -8.34 -7.60
N ASN A 326 -10.22 -8.57 -8.73
CA ASN A 326 -10.47 -9.69 -9.62
C ASN A 326 -10.21 -11.03 -8.92
N ALA A 327 -9.06 -11.19 -8.25
CA ALA A 327 -8.72 -12.43 -7.54
C ALA A 327 -9.72 -12.76 -6.41
N VAL A 328 -10.18 -11.76 -5.64
CA VAL A 328 -11.18 -11.97 -4.59
C VAL A 328 -12.54 -12.33 -5.18
N THR A 329 -13.00 -11.57 -6.19
CA THR A 329 -14.32 -11.77 -6.80
C THR A 329 -14.41 -13.11 -7.52
N ILE A 330 -13.46 -13.39 -8.41
CA ILE A 330 -13.42 -14.63 -9.17
C ILE A 330 -13.04 -15.80 -8.27
N GLY A 331 -12.16 -15.62 -7.29
CA GLY A 331 -11.85 -16.65 -6.30
C GLY A 331 -13.09 -17.13 -5.55
N LEU A 332 -13.93 -16.22 -5.07
CA LEU A 332 -15.17 -16.56 -4.35
C LEU A 332 -16.19 -17.33 -5.22
N ILE A 333 -16.20 -17.11 -6.53
CA ILE A 333 -17.12 -17.76 -7.48
C ILE A 333 -16.52 -19.06 -8.03
N ALA A 334 -15.24 -19.04 -8.40
CA ALA A 334 -14.54 -20.15 -9.05
C ALA A 334 -14.13 -21.23 -8.07
N TYR A 335 -13.73 -20.89 -6.84
CA TYR A 335 -13.33 -21.87 -5.82
C TYR A 335 -14.43 -22.92 -5.53
N PRO A 336 -15.67 -22.55 -5.15
CA PRO A 336 -16.71 -23.53 -4.90
C PRO A 336 -17.05 -24.35 -6.16
N ALA A 337 -16.91 -23.77 -7.35
CA ALA A 337 -17.07 -24.50 -8.60
C ALA A 337 -15.95 -25.52 -8.82
N LEU A 338 -14.67 -25.16 -8.67
CA LEU A 338 -13.51 -26.04 -8.86
C LEU A 338 -13.52 -27.22 -7.90
N VAL A 339 -13.88 -26.99 -6.63
CA VAL A 339 -14.02 -28.05 -5.61
C VAL A 339 -15.14 -29.03 -5.99
N ARG A 340 -16.30 -28.54 -6.45
CA ARG A 340 -17.42 -29.39 -6.88
C ARG A 340 -17.06 -30.35 -8.01
N TYR A 341 -16.17 -29.93 -8.90
CA TYR A 341 -15.69 -30.76 -10.03
C TYR A 341 -14.42 -31.58 -9.70
N LYS A 342 -14.06 -31.70 -8.40
CA LYS A 342 -12.96 -32.53 -7.91
C LYS A 342 -11.59 -32.17 -8.51
N TYR A 343 -11.34 -30.89 -8.80
CA TYR A 343 -9.98 -30.44 -9.05
C TYR A 343 -9.12 -30.65 -7.79
N ARG A 344 -7.83 -30.99 -7.96
CA ARG A 344 -6.89 -31.14 -6.85
C ARG A 344 -6.82 -29.84 -6.04
N GLU A 345 -6.72 -29.92 -4.72
CA GLU A 345 -6.64 -28.75 -3.81
C GLU A 345 -5.51 -27.78 -4.14
N ASN A 346 -4.44 -28.23 -4.81
CA ASN A 346 -3.34 -27.35 -5.23
C ASN A 346 -3.67 -26.54 -6.50
N MET A 347 -4.79 -26.83 -7.18
CA MET A 347 -5.27 -26.17 -8.40
C MET A 347 -6.63 -25.48 -8.23
N ALA A 348 -7.33 -25.73 -7.11
CA ALA A 348 -8.57 -25.08 -6.74
C ALA A 348 -8.26 -23.93 -5.77
#